data_AF-A0AAV3R009-F1
#
_entry.id   AF-A0AAV3R009-F1
#
_cell.length_a   1.000
_cell.length_b   1.000
_cell.length_c   1.000
_cell.angle_alpha   90.00
_cell.angle_beta   90.00
_cell.angle_gamma   90.00
#
_symmetry.space_group_name_H-M   'P 1'
#
loop_
_entity.id
_entity.type
_entity.pdbx_description
1 polymer ?
#
loop_
_entity_poly.entity_id
_entity_poly.type
_entity_poly.pdbx_seq_one_letter_code
_entity_poly.pdbx_strand_id
1 'polypeptide(L)'
;MVEVSELSNGDKCIMSSIYGDYLRVERQKLWRDIEKYCAIEFGDCVEKVKLEDVDGKGCDFTWFRGATMRKLDRVMVNREWSSKYSRSYVVFEAPGLSDHTPMSIMVEEVEVKFGSTFKFHEFWCKHAEYMELLKMVWAVKVDGNKMVVIIKKLTEVKKALKEFNLKHFNKLSQQVKEKEFEVEMVQKSILSGNGSDGDYYKEKKIREKLYILKSAEESYFRAKARVSWTMLGDDCTRFFHPKMRSHHTINLKAGNTLEEDKKIANLFTNQVPAERVRGLIKPVTDEEIKEVLWSMGNNKAPGPNGFIVEFFKQGWEVVQKDVIEDVKCFYATRRMARGLSATTITLIPKKKCPLTMKDYRPIACCNVI
;
A
#
# COMPACT_ATOMS: atom_id res chain seq x y z
N MET A 1 18.10 23.80 -24.87
CA MET A 1 19.06 22.85 -25.49
C MET A 1 18.68 21.45 -25.02
N VAL A 2 18.52 20.49 -25.93
CA VAL A 2 18.21 19.09 -25.58
C VAL A 2 19.46 18.27 -25.85
N GLU A 3 19.99 17.63 -24.82
CA GLU A 3 21.17 16.79 -24.86
C GLU A 3 20.78 15.36 -24.51
N VAL A 4 21.28 14.39 -25.27
CA VAL A 4 21.13 12.98 -24.93
C VAL A 4 22.40 12.56 -24.21
N SER A 5 22.27 12.18 -22.95
CA SER A 5 23.39 11.75 -22.12
C SER A 5 23.29 10.27 -21.84
N GLU A 6 24.42 9.57 -21.78
CA GLU A 6 24.50 8.17 -21.41
C GLU A 6 25.04 8.08 -19.98
N LEU A 7 24.31 7.38 -19.12
CA LEU A 7 24.72 7.13 -17.75
C LEU A 7 25.82 6.05 -17.74
N SER A 8 26.59 6.00 -16.65
CA SER A 8 27.68 5.02 -16.48
C SER A 8 27.23 3.56 -16.54
N ASN A 9 25.94 3.28 -16.34
CA ASN A 9 25.33 1.95 -16.46
C ASN A 9 24.79 1.64 -17.88
N GLY A 10 25.00 2.52 -18.87
CA GLY A 10 24.59 2.32 -20.27
C GLY A 10 23.15 2.77 -20.58
N ASP A 11 22.42 3.28 -19.59
CA ASP A 11 21.10 3.86 -19.81
C ASP A 11 21.22 5.21 -20.54
N LYS A 12 20.32 5.44 -21.51
CA LYS A 12 20.21 6.74 -22.19
C LYS A 12 19.17 7.61 -21.49
N CYS A 13 19.55 8.84 -21.18
CA CYS A 13 18.64 9.86 -20.67
C CYS A 13 18.63 11.09 -21.59
N ILE A 14 17.52 11.82 -21.58
CA ILE A 14 17.38 13.06 -22.33
C ILE A 14 17.34 14.19 -21.30
N MET A 15 18.37 15.02 -21.31
CA MET A 15 18.46 16.22 -20.49
C MET A 15 18.08 17.41 -21.35
N SER A 16 17.05 18.15 -20.94
CA SER A 16 16.70 19.42 -21.58
C SER A 16 16.94 20.55 -20.59
N SER A 17 17.79 21.49 -20.97
CA SER A 17 18.03 22.72 -20.23
C SER A 17 17.41 23.91 -20.96
N ILE A 18 16.75 24.79 -20.20
CA ILE A 18 16.25 26.07 -20.70
C ILE A 18 17.14 27.14 -20.07
N TYR A 19 18.23 27.48 -20.75
CA TYR A 19 19.01 28.67 -20.45
C TYR A 19 18.65 29.75 -21.46
N GLY A 20 18.34 30.95 -20.98
CA GLY A 20 18.20 32.11 -21.86
C GLY A 20 19.56 32.53 -22.42
N ASP A 21 19.58 33.17 -23.59
CA ASP A 21 20.82 33.63 -24.23
C ASP A 21 21.73 34.47 -23.30
N TYR A 22 23.03 34.45 -23.59
CA TYR A 22 24.04 35.13 -22.77
C TYR A 22 23.95 36.68 -22.84
N LEU A 23 23.26 37.25 -23.82
CA LEU A 23 23.12 38.69 -23.98
C LEU A 23 21.92 39.25 -23.21
N ARG A 24 22.15 40.32 -22.44
CA ARG A 24 21.15 40.97 -21.59
C ARG A 24 19.88 41.40 -22.35
N VAL A 25 20.04 41.85 -23.59
CA VAL A 25 18.93 42.32 -24.45
C VAL A 25 18.04 41.16 -24.86
N GLU A 26 18.64 40.03 -25.20
CA GLU A 26 17.93 38.80 -25.58
C GLU A 26 17.23 38.18 -24.38
N ARG A 27 17.87 38.18 -23.19
CA ARG A 27 17.18 37.82 -21.94
C ARG A 27 15.98 38.71 -21.67
N GLN A 28 16.10 40.04 -21.80
CA GLN A 28 14.97 40.94 -21.58
C GLN A 28 13.84 40.76 -22.60
N LYS A 29 14.14 40.28 -23.80
CA LYS A 29 13.13 39.91 -24.81
C LYS A 29 12.46 38.60 -24.43
N LEU A 30 13.24 37.56 -24.14
CA LEU A 30 12.76 36.27 -23.65
C LEU A 30 11.90 36.42 -22.39
N TRP A 31 12.31 37.23 -21.42
CA TRP A 31 11.55 37.48 -20.20
C TRP A 31 10.25 38.24 -20.46
N ARG A 32 10.23 39.19 -21.40
CA ARG A 32 8.99 39.87 -21.82
C ARG A 32 8.03 38.94 -22.55
N ASP A 33 8.57 38.03 -23.37
CA ASP A 33 7.80 37.01 -24.06
C ASP A 33 7.25 36.00 -23.02
N ILE A 34 8.07 35.52 -22.08
CA ILE A 34 7.67 34.60 -20.99
C ILE A 34 6.67 35.25 -20.01
N GLU A 35 6.83 36.53 -19.66
CA GLU A 35 5.85 37.27 -18.83
C GLU A 35 4.48 37.34 -19.50
N LYS A 36 4.44 37.38 -20.84
CA LYS A 36 3.20 37.37 -21.63
C LYS A 36 2.48 36.02 -21.60
N TYR A 37 3.22 34.92 -21.37
CA TYR A 37 2.74 33.54 -21.23
C TYR A 37 2.78 33.05 -19.76
N CYS A 38 2.70 34.01 -18.82
CA CYS A 38 2.96 33.89 -17.38
C CYS A 38 2.58 32.54 -16.71
N ALA A 39 3.53 32.00 -15.94
CA ALA A 39 3.49 31.13 -14.73
C ALA A 39 2.47 29.98 -14.60
N ILE A 40 1.21 30.20 -14.97
CA ILE A 40 0.13 29.20 -15.00
C ILE A 40 0.51 28.09 -16.00
N GLU A 41 1.04 28.47 -17.18
CA GLU A 41 1.41 27.50 -18.22
C GLU A 41 2.58 26.58 -17.84
N PHE A 42 3.55 27.05 -17.05
CA PHE A 42 4.67 26.18 -16.63
C PHE A 42 4.22 25.16 -15.59
N GLY A 43 3.43 25.57 -14.60
CA GLY A 43 2.81 24.66 -13.65
C GLY A 43 1.92 23.62 -14.35
N ASP A 44 1.07 24.08 -15.27
CA ASP A 44 0.19 23.22 -16.07
C ASP A 44 0.98 22.29 -16.99
N CYS A 45 2.10 22.76 -17.57
CA CYS A 45 2.98 21.94 -18.40
C CYS A 45 3.68 20.86 -17.57
N VAL A 46 4.22 21.21 -16.40
CA VAL A 46 4.84 20.26 -15.46
C VAL A 46 3.81 19.21 -15.01
N GLU A 47 2.58 19.62 -14.69
CA GLU A 47 1.49 18.70 -14.31
C GLU A 47 1.05 17.82 -15.50
N LYS A 48 0.92 18.38 -16.71
CA LYS A 48 0.55 17.66 -17.94
C LYS A 48 1.58 16.62 -18.35
N VAL A 49 2.87 16.95 -18.25
CA VAL A 49 4.00 16.07 -18.57
C VAL A 49 4.36 15.15 -17.39
N LYS A 50 3.78 15.40 -16.21
CA LYS A 50 3.95 14.63 -14.97
C LYS A 50 5.41 14.55 -14.52
N LEU A 51 6.06 15.71 -14.52
CA LEU A 51 7.40 15.87 -13.98
C LEU A 51 7.33 16.24 -12.50
N GLU A 52 8.27 15.73 -11.71
CA GLU A 52 8.41 16.01 -10.29
C GLU A 52 9.84 16.45 -9.97
N ASP A 53 10.01 17.34 -8.98
CA ASP A 53 11.35 17.74 -8.55
C ASP A 53 12.09 16.57 -7.91
N VAL A 54 13.37 16.48 -8.21
CA VAL A 54 14.28 15.59 -7.48
C VAL A 54 14.66 16.25 -6.16
N ASP A 55 14.80 15.43 -5.11
CA ASP A 55 15.23 15.90 -3.79
C ASP A 55 16.59 16.63 -3.86
N GLY A 56 16.65 17.84 -3.30
CA GLY A 56 17.84 18.68 -3.29
C GLY A 56 18.56 18.71 -1.94
N LYS A 57 19.90 18.73 -1.97
CA LYS A 57 20.80 18.96 -0.83
C LYS A 57 21.76 20.12 -1.13
N GLY A 58 22.31 20.75 -0.10
CA GLY A 58 23.27 21.84 -0.24
C GLY A 58 22.59 23.21 -0.17
N CYS A 59 22.95 24.12 -1.08
CA CYS A 59 22.43 25.49 -1.08
C CYS A 59 20.91 25.54 -1.33
N ASP A 60 20.18 26.27 -0.49
CA ASP A 60 18.72 26.42 -0.62
C ASP A 60 18.30 27.29 -1.82
N PHE A 61 19.18 28.21 -2.23
CA PHE A 61 18.99 29.12 -3.37
C PHE A 61 20.03 28.83 -4.44
N THR A 62 19.63 28.98 -5.70
CA THR A 62 20.47 28.62 -6.85
C THR A 62 20.98 29.84 -7.60
N TRP A 63 20.46 31.02 -7.29
CA TRP A 63 20.89 32.29 -7.86
C TRP A 63 20.97 33.37 -6.79
N PHE A 64 21.96 34.25 -6.88
CA PHE A 64 22.07 35.42 -6.01
C PHE A 64 22.63 36.65 -6.72
N ARG A 65 22.22 37.83 -6.26
CA ARG A 65 22.80 39.11 -6.67
C ARG A 65 22.72 40.11 -5.52
N GLY A 66 23.88 40.45 -4.96
CA GLY A 66 23.94 41.24 -3.73
C GLY A 66 23.17 40.55 -2.60
N ALA A 67 22.21 41.25 -1.98
CA ALA A 67 21.38 40.69 -0.91
C ALA A 67 20.18 39.85 -1.40
N THR A 68 19.92 39.79 -2.72
CA THR A 68 18.76 39.06 -3.26
C THR A 68 19.17 37.64 -3.63
N MET A 69 18.42 36.64 -3.16
CA MET A 69 18.62 35.23 -3.48
C MET A 69 17.31 34.61 -4.00
N ARG A 70 17.39 33.74 -5.00
CA ARG A 70 16.24 33.05 -5.62
C ARG A 70 16.60 31.60 -5.97
N LYS A 71 15.60 30.72 -5.96
CA LYS A 71 15.71 29.34 -6.46
C LYS A 71 15.14 29.31 -7.89
N LEU A 72 16.03 29.44 -8.87
CA LEU A 72 15.67 29.53 -10.30
C LEU A 72 15.93 28.22 -11.03
N ASP A 73 16.89 27.43 -10.54
CA ASP A 73 17.35 26.22 -11.18
C ASP A 73 16.72 25.00 -10.49
N ARG A 74 16.11 24.12 -11.28
CA ARG A 74 15.40 22.92 -10.82
C ARG A 74 15.79 21.73 -11.68
N VAL A 75 15.87 20.57 -11.05
CA VAL A 75 16.02 19.29 -11.74
C VAL A 75 14.71 18.55 -11.52
N MET A 76 14.04 18.23 -12.63
CA MET A 76 12.76 17.52 -12.60
C MET A 76 12.87 16.23 -13.41
N VAL A 77 12.21 15.18 -12.93
CA VAL A 77 12.24 13.84 -13.51
C VAL A 77 10.83 13.33 -13.76
N ASN A 78 10.69 12.40 -14.69
CA ASN A 78 9.42 11.73 -14.92
C ASN A 78 9.26 10.53 -13.98
N ARG A 79 8.06 9.95 -13.96
CA ARG A 79 7.73 8.80 -13.12
C ARG A 79 8.60 7.57 -13.39
N GLU A 80 9.01 7.35 -14.64
CA GLU A 80 9.84 6.20 -15.01
C GLU A 80 11.22 6.30 -14.36
N TRP A 81 11.85 7.47 -14.47
CA TRP A 81 13.11 7.76 -13.80
C TRP A 81 12.99 7.65 -12.28
N SER A 82 11.97 8.29 -11.68
CA SER A 82 11.73 8.22 -10.23
C SER A 82 11.53 6.79 -9.72
N SER A 83 10.90 5.94 -10.53
CA SER A 83 10.71 4.53 -10.17
C SER A 83 12.00 3.71 -10.26
N LYS A 84 12.88 4.00 -11.24
CA LYS A 84 14.13 3.27 -11.45
C LYS A 84 15.28 3.78 -10.55
N TYR A 85 15.34 5.09 -10.34
CA TYR A 85 16.39 5.81 -9.61
C TYR A 85 15.82 6.52 -8.38
N SER A 86 15.06 5.78 -7.56
CA SER A 86 14.27 6.34 -6.46
C SER A 86 15.08 6.96 -5.32
N ARG A 87 16.40 6.74 -5.29
CA ARG A 87 17.33 7.37 -4.33
C ARG A 87 18.19 8.46 -4.96
N SER A 88 17.93 8.81 -6.23
CA SER A 88 18.63 9.92 -6.86
C SER A 88 18.32 11.23 -6.14
N TYR A 89 19.35 12.07 -5.98
CA TYR A 89 19.22 13.38 -5.38
C TYR A 89 20.14 14.38 -6.07
N VAL A 90 19.84 15.66 -5.94
CA VAL A 90 20.61 16.75 -6.53
C VAL A 90 21.41 17.42 -5.42
N VAL A 91 22.67 17.74 -5.69
CA VAL A 91 23.50 18.58 -4.83
C VAL A 91 23.66 19.95 -5.48
N PHE A 92 23.22 20.98 -4.77
CA PHE A 92 23.45 22.38 -5.10
C PHE A 92 24.70 22.86 -4.35
N GLU A 93 25.78 23.08 -5.08
CA GLU A 93 27.10 23.37 -4.52
C GLU A 93 27.33 24.87 -4.27
N ALA A 94 28.48 25.25 -3.69
CA ALA A 94 28.78 26.67 -3.52
C ALA A 94 29.01 27.33 -4.91
N PRO A 95 28.43 28.53 -5.18
CA PRO A 95 28.46 29.14 -6.51
C PRO A 95 29.82 29.68 -6.96
N GLY A 96 30.80 29.78 -6.05
CA GLY A 96 32.13 30.30 -6.37
C GLY A 96 32.07 31.74 -6.89
N LEU A 97 32.57 31.94 -8.12
CA LEU A 97 32.56 33.25 -8.81
C LEU A 97 31.28 33.49 -9.63
N SER A 98 30.40 32.50 -9.77
CA SER A 98 29.16 32.63 -10.51
C SER A 98 28.06 33.25 -9.65
N ASP A 99 27.09 33.90 -10.29
CA ASP A 99 25.83 34.28 -9.64
C ASP A 99 24.82 33.11 -9.61
N HIS A 100 25.15 31.97 -10.23
CA HIS A 100 24.41 30.72 -10.16
C HIS A 100 25.17 29.62 -9.41
N THR A 101 24.42 28.72 -8.78
CA THR A 101 24.91 27.53 -8.09
C THR A 101 25.06 26.36 -9.06
N PRO A 102 26.23 25.70 -9.15
CA PRO A 102 26.36 24.47 -9.91
C PRO A 102 25.53 23.34 -9.28
N MET A 103 25.04 22.45 -10.13
CA MET A 103 24.18 21.33 -9.76
C MET A 103 24.78 20.00 -10.21
N SER A 104 24.85 19.06 -9.28
CA SER A 104 25.33 17.70 -9.52
C SER A 104 24.22 16.71 -9.22
N ILE A 105 23.82 15.89 -10.21
CA ILE A 105 22.80 14.85 -10.02
C ILE A 105 23.51 13.56 -9.59
N MET A 106 23.22 13.11 -8.37
CA MET A 106 23.67 11.82 -7.87
C MET A 106 22.64 10.77 -8.24
N VAL A 107 22.99 9.90 -9.18
CA VAL A 107 22.13 8.80 -9.64
C VAL A 107 22.55 7.53 -8.92
N GLU A 108 21.69 7.03 -8.04
CA GLU A 108 21.87 5.74 -7.37
C GLU A 108 20.86 4.75 -7.95
N GLU A 109 21.36 3.78 -8.71
CA GLU A 109 20.56 2.62 -9.11
C GLU A 109 20.40 1.72 -7.90
N VAL A 110 19.20 1.72 -7.34
CA VAL A 110 18.85 0.71 -6.37
C VAL A 110 17.80 -0.16 -7.03
N GLU A 111 18.16 -1.42 -7.31
CA GLU A 111 17.16 -2.48 -7.32
C GLU A 111 16.57 -2.51 -5.90
N VAL A 112 15.61 -1.62 -5.61
CA VAL A 112 14.86 -1.73 -4.37
C VAL A 112 13.93 -2.91 -4.59
N LYS A 113 14.46 -4.11 -4.34
CA LYS A 113 13.66 -5.28 -4.02
C LYS A 113 13.05 -4.99 -2.65
N PHE A 114 12.05 -4.11 -2.62
CA PHE A 114 10.99 -4.26 -1.63
C PHE A 114 10.47 -5.66 -1.86
N GLY A 115 10.92 -6.63 -1.07
CA GLY A 115 10.31 -7.94 -1.06
C GLY A 115 8.82 -7.69 -0.91
N SER A 116 8.03 -8.04 -1.94
CA SER A 116 6.61 -7.76 -1.89
C SER A 116 6.07 -8.46 -0.64
N THR A 117 5.51 -7.68 0.28
CA THR A 117 4.84 -8.26 1.43
C THR A 117 3.67 -9.05 0.87
N PHE A 118 3.58 -10.32 1.27
CA PHE A 118 2.45 -11.15 0.88
C PHE A 118 1.16 -10.44 1.29
N LYS A 119 0.22 -10.37 0.35
CA LYS A 119 -1.14 -9.87 0.59
C LYS A 119 -2.09 -10.88 0.01
N PHE A 120 -3.09 -11.24 0.80
CA PHE A 120 -4.14 -12.11 0.35
C PHE A 120 -4.99 -11.40 -0.70
N HIS A 121 -5.28 -12.09 -1.79
CA HIS A 121 -6.15 -11.59 -2.84
C HIS A 121 -7.48 -12.35 -2.84
N GLU A 122 -8.58 -11.62 -2.67
CA GLU A 122 -9.94 -12.19 -2.60
C GLU A 122 -10.29 -13.08 -3.80
N PHE A 123 -9.79 -12.73 -4.99
CA PHE A 123 -10.10 -13.49 -6.21
C PHE A 123 -9.55 -14.92 -6.19
N TRP A 124 -8.55 -15.25 -5.36
CA TRP A 124 -8.07 -16.62 -5.23
C TRP A 124 -9.20 -17.56 -4.80
N CYS A 125 -10.08 -17.10 -3.92
CA CYS A 125 -11.18 -17.92 -3.41
C CYS A 125 -12.22 -18.31 -4.46
N LYS A 126 -12.27 -17.59 -5.58
CA LYS A 126 -13.17 -17.90 -6.70
C LYS A 126 -12.63 -19.01 -7.60
N HIS A 127 -11.35 -19.37 -7.46
CA HIS A 127 -10.74 -20.41 -8.26
C HIS A 127 -11.11 -21.80 -7.71
N ALA A 128 -11.46 -22.74 -8.60
CA ALA A 128 -11.97 -24.06 -8.22
C ALA A 128 -11.02 -24.86 -7.30
N GLU A 129 -9.71 -24.75 -7.53
CA GLU A 129 -8.68 -25.45 -6.74
C GLU A 129 -8.40 -24.81 -5.35
N TYR A 130 -8.90 -23.60 -5.06
CA TYR A 130 -8.51 -22.87 -3.85
C TYR A 130 -8.92 -23.58 -2.56
N MET A 131 -10.18 -24.03 -2.48
CA MET A 131 -10.71 -24.59 -1.24
C MET A 131 -10.05 -25.92 -0.90
N GLU A 132 -9.75 -26.73 -1.92
CA GLU A 132 -9.03 -28.00 -1.75
C GLU A 132 -7.57 -27.76 -1.35
N LEU A 133 -6.91 -26.75 -1.95
CA LEU A 133 -5.57 -26.32 -1.53
C LEU A 133 -5.55 -25.92 -0.05
N LEU A 134 -6.52 -25.09 0.37
CA LEU A 134 -6.61 -24.63 1.76
C LEU A 134 -6.82 -25.81 2.73
N LYS A 135 -7.76 -26.71 2.44
CA LYS A 135 -8.00 -27.91 3.26
C LYS A 135 -6.74 -28.77 3.38
N MET A 136 -6.08 -29.04 2.26
CA MET A 136 -4.87 -29.86 2.21
C MET A 136 -3.75 -29.26 3.06
N VAL A 137 -3.46 -27.97 2.88
CA VAL A 137 -2.39 -27.29 3.62
C VAL A 137 -2.73 -27.13 5.10
N TRP A 138 -3.99 -26.86 5.43
CA TRP A 138 -4.44 -26.66 6.81
C TRP A 138 -4.53 -27.96 7.63
N ALA A 139 -4.67 -29.11 6.96
CA ALA A 139 -4.72 -30.43 7.59
C ALA A 139 -3.35 -30.88 8.14
N VAL A 140 -2.24 -30.26 7.72
CA VAL A 140 -0.90 -30.58 8.21
C VAL A 140 -0.86 -30.38 9.73
N LYS A 141 -0.45 -31.43 10.45
CA LYS A 141 -0.27 -31.37 11.90
C LYS A 141 0.97 -30.54 12.22
N VAL A 142 0.81 -29.64 13.18
CA VAL A 142 1.86 -28.72 13.58
C VAL A 142 1.99 -28.75 15.10
N ASP A 143 3.22 -28.87 15.59
CA ASP A 143 3.51 -28.83 17.02
C ASP A 143 3.65 -27.41 17.55
N GLY A 144 3.12 -27.19 18.76
CA GLY A 144 3.20 -25.93 19.49
C GLY A 144 1.99 -25.69 20.37
N ASN A 145 1.98 -24.57 21.10
CA ASN A 145 0.75 -24.08 21.71
C ASN A 145 -0.21 -23.60 20.62
N LYS A 146 -1.49 -23.40 20.96
CA LYS A 146 -2.55 -23.04 20.00
C LYS A 146 -2.20 -21.82 19.13
N MET A 147 -1.54 -20.82 19.73
CA MET A 147 -1.07 -19.62 19.03
C MET A 147 0.07 -19.87 18.04
N VAL A 148 1.02 -20.73 18.39
CA VAL A 148 2.12 -21.12 17.50
C VAL A 148 1.60 -21.98 16.35
N VAL A 149 0.61 -22.84 16.62
CA VAL A 149 -0.03 -23.68 15.59
C VAL A 149 -0.65 -22.80 14.51
N ILE A 150 -1.47 -21.81 14.88
CA ILE A 150 -2.11 -20.94 13.88
C ILE A 150 -1.10 -20.09 13.09
N ILE A 151 -0.07 -19.53 13.74
CA ILE A 151 0.99 -18.77 13.05
C ILE A 151 1.68 -19.64 11.99
N LYS A 152 2.06 -20.87 12.36
CA LYS A 152 2.75 -21.79 11.46
C LYS A 152 1.83 -22.22 10.31
N LYS A 153 0.57 -22.56 10.59
CA LYS A 153 -0.41 -22.91 9.54
C LYS A 153 -0.65 -21.75 8.56
N LEU A 154 -0.84 -20.53 9.05
CA LEU A 154 -0.94 -19.33 8.22
C LEU A 154 0.33 -19.11 7.38
N THR A 155 1.51 -19.42 7.93
CA THR A 155 2.78 -19.34 7.21
C THR A 155 2.86 -20.36 6.05
N GLU A 156 2.42 -21.59 6.26
CA GLU A 156 2.37 -22.61 5.20
C GLU A 156 1.32 -22.29 4.14
N VAL A 157 0.13 -21.82 4.54
CA VAL A 157 -0.89 -21.32 3.58
C VAL A 157 -0.31 -20.18 2.74
N LYS A 158 0.42 -19.24 3.35
CA LYS A 158 1.06 -18.14 2.63
C LYS A 158 2.05 -18.64 1.57
N LYS A 159 2.84 -19.68 1.87
CA LYS A 159 3.75 -20.29 0.86
C LYS A 159 2.97 -20.92 -0.29
N ALA A 160 1.99 -21.76 0.04
CA ALA A 160 1.14 -22.43 -0.93
C ALA A 160 0.39 -21.43 -1.83
N LEU A 161 -0.13 -20.33 -1.26
CA LEU A 161 -0.82 -19.29 -2.04
C LEU A 161 0.11 -18.50 -2.94
N LYS A 162 1.39 -18.31 -2.57
CA LYS A 162 2.38 -17.70 -3.47
C LYS A 162 2.63 -18.59 -4.68
N GLU A 163 2.79 -19.89 -4.48
CA GLU A 163 2.95 -20.86 -5.57
C GLU A 163 1.69 -20.95 -6.43
N PHE A 164 0.52 -20.99 -5.80
CA PHE A 164 -0.77 -20.94 -6.47
C PHE A 164 -0.92 -19.70 -7.36
N ASN A 165 -0.52 -18.53 -6.84
CA ASN A 165 -0.54 -17.30 -7.61
C ASN A 165 0.44 -17.34 -8.80
N LEU A 166 1.64 -17.89 -8.61
CA LEU A 166 2.61 -18.08 -9.70
C LEU A 166 2.09 -19.04 -10.78
N LYS A 167 1.41 -20.11 -10.38
CA LYS A 167 0.87 -21.12 -11.29
C LYS A 167 -0.32 -20.59 -12.11
N HIS A 168 -1.25 -19.87 -11.48
CA HIS A 168 -2.54 -19.52 -12.10
C HIS A 168 -2.67 -18.05 -12.52
N PHE A 169 -1.94 -17.13 -11.89
CA PHE A 169 -2.18 -15.67 -12.05
C PHE A 169 -0.89 -14.87 -12.31
N ASN A 170 0.22 -15.52 -12.65
CA ASN A 170 1.45 -14.81 -12.99
C ASN A 170 1.28 -13.99 -14.27
N LYS A 171 1.72 -12.72 -14.27
CA LYS A 171 1.49 -11.78 -15.38
C LYS A 171 0.01 -11.70 -15.78
N LEU A 172 -0.89 -11.57 -14.80
CA LEU A 172 -2.34 -11.57 -14.97
C LEU A 172 -2.83 -10.74 -16.18
N SER A 173 -2.41 -9.48 -16.31
CA SER A 173 -2.84 -8.61 -17.43
C SER A 173 -2.36 -9.10 -18.80
N GLN A 174 -1.19 -9.75 -18.86
CA GLN A 174 -0.73 -10.39 -20.09
C GLN A 174 -1.61 -11.60 -20.43
N GLN A 175 -1.92 -12.45 -19.44
CA GLN A 175 -2.81 -13.60 -19.65
C GLN A 175 -4.20 -13.19 -20.11
N VAL A 176 -4.77 -12.11 -19.54
CA VAL A 176 -6.06 -11.55 -19.99
C VAL A 176 -5.96 -11.16 -21.46
N LYS A 177 -4.96 -10.37 -21.85
CA LYS A 177 -4.77 -9.92 -23.23
C LYS A 177 -4.59 -11.08 -24.22
N GLU A 178 -3.79 -12.08 -23.85
CA GLU A 178 -3.58 -13.29 -24.67
C GLU A 178 -4.88 -14.08 -24.84
N LYS A 179 -5.68 -14.24 -23.78
CA LYS A 179 -6.96 -14.96 -23.85
C LYS A 179 -8.05 -14.17 -24.57
N GLU A 180 -8.08 -12.84 -24.46
CA GLU A 180 -8.95 -11.99 -25.28
C GLU A 180 -8.66 -12.18 -26.76
N PHE A 181 -7.37 -12.15 -27.14
CA PHE A 181 -6.95 -12.39 -28.51
C PHE A 181 -7.35 -13.80 -29.00
N GLU A 182 -7.18 -14.83 -28.17
CA GLU A 182 -7.57 -16.20 -28.53
C GLU A 182 -9.09 -16.34 -28.76
N VAL A 183 -9.92 -15.73 -27.90
CA VAL A 183 -11.38 -15.68 -28.10
C VAL A 183 -11.72 -14.94 -29.38
N GLU A 184 -11.10 -13.79 -29.63
CA GLU A 184 -11.34 -13.00 -30.84
C GLU A 184 -11.01 -13.80 -32.11
N MET A 185 -9.89 -14.53 -32.13
CA MET A 185 -9.51 -15.36 -33.28
C MET A 185 -10.50 -16.49 -33.54
N VAL A 186 -10.93 -17.21 -32.49
CA VAL A 186 -11.92 -18.30 -32.63
C VAL A 186 -13.27 -17.74 -33.09
N GLN A 187 -13.73 -16.64 -32.49
CA GLN A 187 -14.99 -16.00 -32.88
C GLN A 187 -14.96 -15.48 -34.33
N LYS A 188 -13.85 -14.87 -34.76
CA LYS A 188 -13.68 -14.46 -36.17
C LYS A 188 -13.74 -15.65 -37.11
N SER A 189 -13.09 -16.77 -36.77
CA SER A 189 -13.14 -18.00 -37.59
C SER A 189 -14.57 -18.54 -37.72
N ILE A 190 -15.31 -18.61 -36.60
CA ILE A 190 -16.71 -19.05 -36.57
C ILE A 190 -17.59 -18.12 -37.42
N LEU A 191 -17.49 -16.81 -37.22
CA LEU A 191 -18.32 -15.81 -37.91
C LEU A 191 -17.98 -15.65 -39.40
N SER A 192 -16.79 -16.07 -39.82
CA SER A 192 -16.36 -16.08 -41.23
C SER A 192 -16.83 -17.31 -42.00
N GLY A 193 -17.60 -18.21 -41.38
CA GLY A 193 -18.14 -19.43 -42.00
C GLY A 193 -17.20 -20.64 -41.97
N ASN A 194 -16.04 -20.54 -41.30
CA ASN A 194 -15.05 -21.61 -41.16
C ASN A 194 -15.17 -22.36 -39.82
N GLY A 195 -16.26 -22.16 -39.07
CA GLY A 195 -16.45 -22.75 -37.74
C GLY A 195 -16.96 -24.19 -37.80
N SER A 196 -16.34 -25.07 -37.04
CA SER A 196 -16.83 -26.42 -36.74
C SER A 196 -17.52 -26.49 -35.37
N ASP A 197 -18.31 -27.54 -35.10
CA ASP A 197 -18.89 -27.80 -33.77
C ASP A 197 -17.81 -27.84 -32.66
N GLY A 198 -16.59 -28.29 -33.00
CA GLY A 198 -15.44 -28.28 -32.11
C GLY A 198 -14.97 -26.87 -31.73
N ASP A 199 -15.12 -25.89 -32.63
CA ASP A 199 -14.74 -24.50 -32.38
C ASP A 199 -15.70 -23.81 -31.41
N TYR A 200 -16.99 -24.14 -31.44
CA TYR A 200 -17.96 -23.65 -30.45
C TYR A 200 -17.65 -24.16 -29.03
N TYR A 201 -17.30 -25.44 -28.89
CA TYR A 201 -16.90 -25.99 -27.59
C TYR A 201 -15.58 -25.37 -27.10
N LYS A 202 -14.63 -25.17 -28.01
CA LYS A 202 -13.36 -24.50 -27.72
C LYS A 202 -13.57 -23.05 -27.29
N GLU A 203 -14.41 -22.29 -27.99
CA GLU A 203 -14.79 -20.91 -27.63
C GLU A 203 -15.34 -20.84 -26.22
N LYS A 204 -16.31 -21.72 -25.90
CA LYS A 204 -16.95 -21.76 -24.58
C LYS A 204 -15.92 -21.96 -23.47
N LYS A 205 -15.00 -22.91 -23.64
CA LYS A 205 -13.95 -23.22 -22.66
C LYS A 205 -12.93 -22.09 -22.48
N ILE A 206 -12.54 -21.43 -23.57
CA ILE A 206 -11.62 -20.27 -23.49
C ILE A 206 -12.33 -19.10 -22.82
N ARG A 207 -13.60 -18.86 -23.14
CA ARG A 207 -14.40 -17.77 -22.55
C ARG A 207 -14.64 -17.93 -21.06
N GLU A 208 -14.90 -19.14 -20.58
CA GLU A 208 -14.98 -19.46 -19.14
C GLU A 208 -13.67 -19.11 -18.42
N LYS A 209 -12.53 -19.47 -19.00
CA LYS A 209 -11.21 -19.09 -18.44
C LYS A 209 -10.98 -17.58 -18.47
N LEU A 210 -11.33 -16.92 -19.58
CA LEU A 210 -11.20 -15.47 -19.71
C LEU A 210 -12.05 -14.73 -18.68
N TYR A 211 -13.27 -15.21 -18.40
CA TYR A 211 -14.14 -14.65 -17.38
C TYR A 211 -13.49 -14.68 -15.98
N ILE A 212 -12.88 -15.81 -15.62
CA ILE A 212 -12.15 -15.94 -14.34
C ILE A 212 -10.98 -14.96 -14.27
N LEU A 213 -10.16 -14.87 -15.34
CA LEU A 213 -9.01 -13.97 -15.39
C LEU A 213 -9.42 -12.49 -15.33
N LYS A 214 -10.46 -12.09 -16.07
CA LYS A 214 -11.01 -10.73 -16.02
C LYS A 214 -11.57 -10.40 -14.64
N SER A 215 -12.30 -11.32 -14.00
CA SER A 215 -12.80 -11.11 -12.64
C SER A 215 -11.67 -10.96 -11.63
N ALA A 216 -10.59 -11.72 -11.79
CA ALA A 216 -9.38 -11.60 -10.98
C ALA A 216 -8.67 -10.26 -11.20
N GLU A 217 -8.52 -9.84 -12.46
CA GLU A 217 -7.87 -8.59 -12.83
C GLU A 217 -8.66 -7.37 -12.31
N GLU A 218 -9.98 -7.38 -12.47
CA GLU A 218 -10.86 -6.35 -11.93
C GLU A 218 -10.72 -6.27 -10.40
N SER A 219 -10.69 -7.41 -9.72
CA SER A 219 -10.52 -7.46 -8.26
C SER A 219 -9.14 -6.94 -7.83
N TYR A 220 -8.08 -7.27 -8.58
CA TYR A 220 -6.74 -6.76 -8.36
C TYR A 220 -6.67 -5.23 -8.53
N PHE A 221 -7.22 -4.68 -9.61
CA PHE A 221 -7.25 -3.25 -9.84
C PHE A 221 -8.16 -2.52 -8.87
N ARG A 222 -9.28 -3.12 -8.46
CA ARG A 222 -10.16 -2.55 -7.41
C ARG A 222 -9.41 -2.41 -6.09
N ALA A 223 -8.66 -3.43 -5.67
CA ALA A 223 -7.83 -3.36 -4.48
C ALA A 223 -6.74 -2.28 -4.61
N LYS A 224 -6.09 -2.16 -5.77
CA LYS A 224 -5.05 -1.15 -6.05
C LYS A 224 -5.60 0.27 -6.11
N ALA A 225 -6.75 0.48 -6.75
CA ALA A 225 -7.43 1.77 -6.87
C ALA A 225 -7.93 2.27 -5.52
N ARG A 226 -8.38 1.38 -4.63
CA ARG A 226 -8.74 1.75 -3.25
C ARG A 226 -7.55 2.30 -2.48
N VAL A 227 -6.37 1.70 -2.61
CA VAL A 227 -5.14 2.25 -2.01
C VAL A 227 -4.91 3.67 -2.52
N SER A 228 -5.06 3.92 -3.83
CA SER A 228 -4.98 5.28 -4.38
C SER A 228 -6.07 6.22 -3.87
N TRP A 229 -7.33 5.79 -3.77
CA TRP A 229 -8.44 6.62 -3.26
C TRP A 229 -8.30 6.95 -1.77
N THR A 230 -7.90 6.00 -0.94
CA THR A 230 -7.61 6.26 0.48
C THR A 230 -6.46 7.26 0.66
N MET A 231 -5.50 7.29 -0.27
CA MET A 231 -4.42 8.29 -0.28
C MET A 231 -4.89 9.68 -0.77
N LEU A 232 -6.00 9.76 -1.51
CA LEU A 232 -6.52 10.98 -2.12
C LEU A 232 -7.73 11.59 -1.38
N GLY A 233 -8.42 10.83 -0.53
CA GLY A 233 -9.77 11.18 -0.05
C GLY A 233 -9.98 11.33 1.45
N ASP A 234 -8.94 11.22 2.30
CA ASP A 234 -9.10 11.42 3.75
C ASP A 234 -8.89 12.91 4.12
N ASP A 235 -9.76 13.78 3.62
CA ASP A 235 -9.93 15.12 4.18
C ASP A 235 -10.47 14.94 5.60
N CYS A 236 -9.53 14.96 6.57
CA CYS A 236 -9.80 14.81 7.99
C CYS A 236 -10.82 15.87 8.45
N THR A 237 -12.11 15.52 8.47
CA THR A 237 -13.15 16.41 9.01
C THR A 237 -12.79 16.74 10.46
N ARG A 238 -12.79 18.04 10.78
CA ARG A 238 -12.49 18.64 12.11
C ARG A 238 -13.30 18.05 13.29
N PHE A 239 -14.22 17.14 13.01
CA PHE A 239 -15.07 16.43 13.96
C PHE A 239 -14.32 15.40 14.83
N PHE A 240 -13.20 14.84 14.37
CA PHE A 240 -12.50 13.76 15.10
C PHE A 240 -11.51 14.20 16.19
N HIS A 241 -11.06 15.46 16.18
CA HIS A 241 -10.06 15.96 17.12
C HIS A 241 -10.55 16.23 18.55
N PRO A 242 -11.79 16.71 18.78
CA PRO A 242 -12.29 16.95 20.14
C PRO A 242 -12.48 15.64 20.93
N LYS A 243 -12.89 14.57 20.25
CA LYS A 243 -13.26 13.28 20.88
C LYS A 243 -12.05 12.43 21.32
N MET A 244 -10.86 12.66 20.75
CA MET A 244 -9.63 11.99 21.17
C MET A 244 -8.95 12.66 22.38
N ARG A 245 -9.13 13.97 22.57
CA ARG A 245 -8.53 14.70 23.70
C ARG A 245 -9.17 14.36 25.05
N SER A 246 -10.44 13.94 25.05
CA SER A 246 -11.17 13.52 26.26
C SER A 246 -10.80 12.12 26.77
N HIS A 247 -10.04 11.32 26.01
CA HIS A 247 -9.65 9.96 26.40
C HIS A 247 -8.15 9.81 26.76
N HIS A 248 -7.37 10.90 26.80
CA HIS A 248 -5.93 10.84 27.08
C HIS A 248 -5.56 11.07 28.55
N THR A 249 -6.43 10.71 29.48
CA THR A 249 -6.09 10.65 30.89
C THR A 249 -6.41 9.24 31.40
N ILE A 250 -5.50 8.70 32.20
CA ILE A 250 -5.46 7.34 32.79
C ILE A 250 -4.57 6.37 31.98
N ASN A 251 -3.26 6.59 32.05
CA ASN A 251 -2.29 5.50 32.06
C ASN A 251 -1.95 5.21 33.53
N LEU A 252 -2.57 4.19 34.14
CA LEU A 252 -2.13 3.66 35.44
C LEU A 252 -1.02 2.65 35.20
N LYS A 253 0.15 2.93 35.77
CA LYS A 253 1.30 2.03 35.80
C LYS A 253 0.95 0.79 36.63
N ALA A 254 1.18 -0.39 36.08
CA ALA A 254 0.99 -1.66 36.76
C ALA A 254 2.04 -1.84 37.86
N GLY A 255 1.60 -1.94 39.12
CA GLY A 255 2.49 -2.20 40.25
C GLY A 255 1.89 -2.06 41.65
N ASN A 256 0.58 -2.20 41.83
CA ASN A 256 -0.04 -2.03 43.16
C ASN A 256 -0.47 -3.36 43.78
N THR A 257 -0.44 -3.41 45.11
CA THR A 257 -0.88 -4.56 45.90
C THR A 257 -2.40 -4.57 46.09
N LEU A 258 -2.98 -5.76 46.37
CA LEU A 258 -4.44 -6.00 46.45
C LEU A 258 -5.21 -5.09 47.44
N GLU A 259 -4.51 -4.48 48.40
CA GLU A 259 -5.05 -3.54 49.40
C GLU A 259 -5.21 -2.12 48.82
N GLU A 260 -4.30 -1.68 47.97
CA GLU A 260 -4.30 -0.34 47.38
C GLU A 260 -5.37 -0.21 46.28
N ASP A 261 -5.61 -1.28 45.53
CA ASP A 261 -6.67 -1.33 44.51
C ASP A 261 -8.07 -1.17 45.13
N LYS A 262 -8.30 -1.64 46.36
CA LYS A 262 -9.58 -1.46 47.07
C LYS A 262 -9.81 -0.01 47.49
N LYS A 263 -8.76 0.69 47.92
CA LYS A 263 -8.83 2.14 48.23
C LYS A 263 -9.07 2.97 46.98
N ILE A 264 -8.44 2.61 45.86
CA ILE A 264 -8.61 3.29 44.56
C ILE A 264 -10.01 3.02 43.97
N ALA A 265 -10.54 1.81 44.10
CA ALA A 265 -11.88 1.46 43.64
C ALA A 265 -12.99 2.31 44.30
N ASN A 266 -12.80 2.72 45.56
CA ASN A 266 -13.72 3.59 46.28
C ASN A 266 -13.66 5.07 45.86
N LEU A 267 -12.63 5.48 45.09
CA LEU A 267 -12.53 6.84 44.54
C LEU A 267 -13.32 7.02 43.24
N PHE A 268 -13.73 5.91 42.59
CA PHE A 268 -14.55 5.95 41.38
C PHE A 268 -16.03 5.91 41.75
N THR A 269 -16.69 7.07 41.64
CA THR A 269 -18.14 7.22 41.89
C THR A 269 -19.02 6.52 40.85
N ASN A 270 -18.49 6.27 39.64
CA ASN A 270 -19.17 5.56 38.57
C ASN A 270 -18.64 4.12 38.47
N GLN A 271 -19.16 3.23 39.30
CA GLN A 271 -18.87 1.81 39.18
C GLN A 271 -19.72 1.19 38.06
N VAL A 272 -19.11 0.28 37.29
CA VAL A 272 -19.85 -0.51 36.29
C VAL A 272 -20.89 -1.35 37.05
N PRO A 273 -22.17 -1.33 36.65
CA PRO A 273 -23.21 -2.12 37.33
C PRO A 273 -22.81 -3.59 37.47
N ALA A 274 -23.08 -4.18 38.63
CA ALA A 274 -22.66 -5.56 38.96
C ALA A 274 -23.12 -6.61 37.92
N GLU A 275 -24.24 -6.37 37.26
CA GLU A 275 -24.72 -7.18 36.13
C GLU A 275 -23.79 -7.12 34.93
N ARG A 276 -23.31 -5.92 34.55
CA ARG A 276 -22.39 -5.72 33.44
C ARG A 276 -21.00 -6.24 33.76
N VAL A 277 -20.55 -6.13 35.02
CA VAL A 277 -19.34 -6.81 35.48
C VAL A 277 -19.47 -8.31 35.30
N ARG A 278 -20.57 -8.92 35.77
CA ARG A 278 -20.85 -10.36 35.58
C ARG A 278 -20.86 -10.78 34.11
N GLY A 279 -21.32 -9.91 33.20
CA GLY A 279 -21.21 -10.14 31.76
C GLY A 279 -19.76 -10.17 31.26
N LEU A 280 -18.90 -9.25 31.71
CA LEU A 280 -17.51 -9.10 31.26
C LEU A 280 -16.56 -10.21 31.73
N ILE A 281 -16.91 -10.96 32.78
CA ILE A 281 -16.14 -12.11 33.28
C ILE A 281 -16.60 -13.46 32.74
N LYS A 282 -17.65 -13.51 31.91
CA LYS A 282 -18.06 -14.77 31.28
C LYS A 282 -16.95 -15.30 30.36
N PRO A 283 -16.75 -16.64 30.29
CA PRO A 283 -15.88 -17.23 29.30
C PRO A 283 -16.34 -16.88 27.89
N VAL A 284 -15.40 -16.59 27.00
CA VAL A 284 -15.68 -16.31 25.60
C VAL A 284 -16.20 -17.58 24.91
N THR A 285 -17.33 -17.45 24.24
CA THR A 285 -18.01 -18.52 23.50
C THR A 285 -17.54 -18.60 22.04
N ASP A 286 -17.81 -19.74 21.39
CA ASP A 286 -17.42 -19.95 20.00
C ASP A 286 -18.26 -19.07 19.06
N GLU A 287 -19.53 -18.88 19.44
CA GLU A 287 -20.49 -18.02 18.77
C GLU A 287 -20.03 -16.56 18.82
N GLU A 288 -19.61 -16.05 19.99
CA GLU A 288 -19.08 -14.68 20.12
C GLU A 288 -17.85 -14.46 19.23
N ILE A 289 -16.94 -15.43 19.16
CA ILE A 289 -15.74 -15.34 18.30
C ILE A 289 -16.15 -15.22 16.83
N LYS A 290 -17.09 -16.07 16.39
CA LYS A 290 -17.63 -16.05 15.03
C LYS A 290 -18.36 -14.74 14.73
N GLU A 291 -19.24 -14.30 15.62
CA GLU A 291 -20.01 -13.06 15.46
C GLU A 291 -19.09 -11.84 15.34
N VAL A 292 -18.04 -11.77 16.16
CA VAL A 292 -17.03 -10.70 16.08
C VAL A 292 -16.35 -10.71 14.72
N LEU A 293 -15.89 -11.87 14.24
CA LEU A 293 -15.28 -11.99 12.91
C LEU A 293 -16.26 -11.60 11.80
N TRP A 294 -17.55 -11.95 11.92
CA TRP A 294 -18.59 -11.58 10.95
C TRP A 294 -18.89 -10.08 10.94
N SER A 295 -18.87 -9.44 12.12
CA SER A 295 -19.04 -7.99 12.26
C SER A 295 -17.90 -7.18 11.65
N MET A 296 -16.72 -7.80 11.45
CA MET A 296 -15.60 -7.12 10.79
C MET A 296 -15.94 -6.86 9.32
N GLY A 297 -15.82 -5.59 8.91
CA GLY A 297 -15.99 -5.20 7.51
C GLY A 297 -14.98 -5.89 6.58
N ASN A 298 -15.45 -6.23 5.38
CA ASN A 298 -14.62 -6.78 4.31
C ASN A 298 -13.69 -5.69 3.72
N ASN A 299 -12.61 -6.10 3.09
CA ASN A 299 -11.65 -5.30 2.35
C ASN A 299 -10.89 -4.31 3.25
N LYS A 300 -10.66 -4.70 4.51
CA LYS A 300 -9.78 -3.98 5.42
C LYS A 300 -8.32 -4.24 5.09
N ALA A 301 -7.46 -3.26 5.38
CA ALA A 301 -6.03 -3.39 5.17
C ALA A 301 -5.48 -4.56 6.02
N PRO A 302 -4.66 -5.46 5.45
CA PRO A 302 -4.09 -6.56 6.20
C PRO A 302 -2.98 -6.07 7.14
N GLY A 303 -2.75 -6.83 8.22
CA GLY A 303 -1.56 -6.71 9.04
C GLY A 303 -0.30 -7.30 8.38
N PRO A 304 0.83 -7.38 9.12
CA PRO A 304 2.09 -7.91 8.61
C PRO A 304 2.02 -9.32 8.03
N ASN A 305 1.07 -10.16 8.51
CA ASN A 305 0.91 -11.52 8.01
C ASN A 305 0.30 -11.58 6.59
N GLY A 306 -0.36 -10.51 6.15
CA GLY A 306 -0.93 -10.37 4.81
C GLY A 306 -2.34 -10.93 4.63
N PHE A 307 -2.95 -11.54 5.65
CA PHE A 307 -4.31 -12.08 5.56
C PHE A 307 -5.36 -11.03 5.88
N ILE A 308 -6.48 -11.06 5.16
CA ILE A 308 -7.64 -10.17 5.35
C ILE A 308 -8.82 -10.95 5.95
N VAL A 309 -9.84 -10.23 6.40
CA VAL A 309 -11.05 -10.81 7.02
C VAL A 309 -11.71 -11.86 6.11
N GLU A 310 -11.72 -11.62 4.81
CA GLU A 310 -12.33 -12.50 3.82
C GLU A 310 -11.67 -13.87 3.74
N PHE A 311 -10.36 -13.97 3.98
CA PHE A 311 -9.69 -15.27 4.07
C PHE A 311 -10.35 -16.13 5.16
N PHE A 312 -10.60 -15.55 6.33
CA PHE A 312 -11.20 -16.27 7.46
C PHE A 312 -12.69 -16.54 7.26
N LYS A 313 -13.43 -15.60 6.68
CA LYS A 313 -14.87 -15.79 6.37
C LYS A 313 -15.08 -16.89 5.33
N GLN A 314 -14.30 -16.88 4.26
CA GLN A 314 -14.46 -17.83 3.15
C GLN A 314 -13.87 -19.21 3.46
N GLY A 315 -12.80 -19.25 4.26
CA GLY A 315 -12.19 -20.48 4.74
C GLY A 315 -12.70 -20.99 6.09
N TRP A 316 -13.76 -20.39 6.65
CA TRP A 316 -14.16 -20.60 8.06
C TRP A 316 -14.31 -22.07 8.41
N GLU A 317 -14.99 -22.85 7.57
CA GLU A 317 -15.20 -24.29 7.81
C GLU A 317 -13.89 -25.07 8.03
N VAL A 318 -12.79 -24.61 7.43
CA VAL A 318 -11.46 -25.21 7.53
C VAL A 318 -10.69 -24.67 8.74
N VAL A 319 -10.72 -23.36 8.95
CA VAL A 319 -9.84 -22.69 9.91
C VAL A 319 -10.46 -22.55 11.31
N GLN A 320 -11.79 -22.63 11.43
CA GLN A 320 -12.56 -22.26 12.64
C GLN A 320 -12.01 -22.85 13.93
N LYS A 321 -11.66 -24.14 13.92
CA LYS A 321 -11.18 -24.85 15.11
C LYS A 321 -9.91 -24.20 15.66
N ASP A 322 -8.92 -23.97 14.82
CA ASP A 322 -7.64 -23.39 15.25
C ASP A 322 -7.79 -21.93 15.65
N VAL A 323 -8.66 -21.16 14.97
CA VAL A 323 -8.98 -19.77 15.33
C VAL A 323 -9.63 -19.67 16.71
N ILE A 324 -10.66 -20.48 16.95
CA ILE A 324 -11.39 -20.51 18.22
C ILE A 324 -10.45 -20.94 19.36
N GLU A 325 -9.67 -22.00 19.15
CA GLU A 325 -8.71 -22.49 20.14
C GLU A 325 -7.63 -21.45 20.46
N ASP A 326 -7.16 -20.69 19.46
CA ASP A 326 -6.20 -19.60 19.65
C ASP A 326 -6.77 -18.46 20.51
N VAL A 327 -7.96 -17.96 20.16
CA VAL A 327 -8.62 -16.90 20.91
C VAL A 327 -8.90 -17.34 22.35
N LYS A 328 -9.45 -18.54 22.55
CA LYS A 328 -9.68 -19.08 23.91
C LYS A 328 -8.37 -19.24 24.69
N CYS A 329 -7.29 -19.67 24.04
CA CYS A 329 -5.96 -19.76 24.64
C CYS A 329 -5.45 -18.39 25.11
N PHE A 330 -5.70 -17.31 24.35
CA PHE A 330 -5.37 -15.95 24.77
C PHE A 330 -6.11 -15.55 26.05
N TYR A 331 -7.43 -15.79 26.11
CA TYR A 331 -8.22 -15.45 27.30
C TYR A 331 -7.83 -16.28 28.54
N ALA A 332 -7.42 -17.53 28.35
CA ALA A 332 -6.95 -18.39 29.43
C ALA A 332 -5.55 -18.00 29.94
N THR A 333 -4.61 -17.71 29.03
CA THR A 333 -3.20 -17.50 29.38
C THR A 333 -2.83 -16.03 29.61
N ARG A 334 -3.65 -15.10 29.12
CA ARG A 334 -3.38 -13.65 29.07
C ARG A 334 -2.06 -13.29 28.37
N ARG A 335 -1.57 -14.19 27.51
CA ARG A 335 -0.33 -14.02 26.74
C ARG A 335 -0.65 -14.12 25.27
N MET A 336 -0.05 -13.24 24.47
CA MET A 336 -0.19 -13.25 23.02
C MET A 336 1.16 -13.58 22.38
N ALA A 337 1.17 -14.46 21.38
CA ALA A 337 2.38 -14.79 20.64
C ALA A 337 2.84 -13.58 19.80
N ARG A 338 4.15 -13.29 19.82
CA ARG A 338 4.73 -12.11 19.14
C ARG A 338 4.36 -12.01 17.64
N GLY A 339 4.17 -13.15 16.97
CA GLY A 339 3.78 -13.18 15.56
C GLY A 339 2.34 -12.72 15.31
N LEU A 340 1.42 -12.96 16.25
CA LEU A 340 0.03 -12.49 16.15
C LEU A 340 -0.07 -11.01 16.51
N SER A 341 0.67 -10.57 17.54
CA SER A 341 0.72 -9.17 17.98
C SER A 341 1.53 -8.24 17.07
N ALA A 342 1.99 -8.72 15.91
CA ALA A 342 2.76 -7.92 14.97
C ALA A 342 1.84 -6.90 14.28
N THR A 343 2.31 -5.64 14.20
CA THR A 343 1.54 -4.52 13.65
C THR A 343 2.40 -3.74 12.67
N THR A 344 1.84 -3.42 11.50
CA THR A 344 2.49 -2.52 10.54
C THR A 344 1.97 -1.11 10.74
N ILE A 345 2.86 -0.13 10.93
CA ILE A 345 2.49 1.29 10.97
C ILE A 345 2.52 1.82 9.52
N THR A 346 1.37 2.26 9.02
CA THR A 346 1.21 2.88 7.70
C THR A 346 0.99 4.37 7.87
N LEU A 347 1.73 5.20 7.13
CA LEU A 347 1.57 6.66 7.15
C LEU A 347 0.65 7.08 6.01
N ILE A 348 -0.51 7.65 6.33
CA ILE A 348 -1.45 8.19 5.34
C ILE A 348 -1.30 9.71 5.27
N PRO A 349 -1.00 10.31 4.10
CA PRO A 349 -0.97 11.75 3.93
C PRO A 349 -2.33 12.38 4.25
N LYS A 350 -2.33 13.49 4.99
CA LYS A 350 -3.54 14.29 5.28
C LYS A 350 -3.78 15.39 4.24
N LYS A 351 -2.80 15.65 3.35
CA LYS A 351 -2.83 16.70 2.34
C LYS A 351 -2.00 16.26 1.12
N LYS A 352 -2.30 16.84 -0.06
CA LYS A 352 -1.71 16.47 -1.36
C LYS A 352 -0.17 16.50 -1.36
N CYS A 353 0.45 17.46 -0.65
CA CYS A 353 1.90 17.61 -0.57
C CYS A 353 2.35 17.63 0.90
N PRO A 354 2.52 16.46 1.55
CA PRO A 354 2.99 16.39 2.94
C PRO A 354 4.49 16.75 3.02
N LEU A 355 4.85 17.72 3.86
CA LEU A 355 6.23 18.21 4.01
C LEU A 355 6.85 17.80 5.35
N THR A 356 6.01 17.50 6.35
CA THR A 356 6.45 17.17 7.71
C THR A 356 5.74 15.93 8.22
N MET A 357 6.30 15.27 9.25
CA MET A 357 5.66 14.10 9.87
C MET A 357 4.25 14.39 10.44
N LYS A 358 3.95 15.64 10.78
CA LYS A 358 2.61 16.07 11.25
C LYS A 358 1.55 15.99 10.14
N ASP A 359 1.99 16.05 8.88
CA ASP A 359 1.13 15.96 7.69
C ASP A 359 0.71 14.51 7.41
N TYR A 360 1.22 13.54 8.16
CA TYR A 360 0.83 12.15 8.07
C TYR A 360 -0.05 11.73 9.27
N ARG A 361 -0.97 10.80 8.99
CA ARG A 361 -1.74 10.07 10.00
C ARG A 361 -1.14 8.67 10.12
N PRO A 362 -0.53 8.32 11.26
CA PRO A 362 -0.10 6.95 11.49
C PRO A 362 -1.34 6.07 11.72
N ILE A 363 -1.43 4.97 10.98
CA ILE A 363 -2.43 3.93 11.18
C ILE A 363 -1.72 2.61 11.50
N ALA A 364 -2.12 1.99 12.59
CA ALA A 364 -1.68 0.66 12.98
C ALA A 364 -2.54 -0.40 12.27
N CYS A 365 -1.94 -1.15 11.35
CA CYS A 365 -2.54 -2.29 10.69
C CYS A 365 -2.18 -3.56 11.45
N CYS A 366 -3.11 -4.06 12.27
CA CYS A 366 -2.97 -5.30 13.02
C CYS A 366 -3.35 -6.51 12.16
N ASN A 367 -2.87 -7.70 12.55
CA ASN A 367 -3.40 -8.95 12.02
C ASN A 367 -4.87 -9.11 12.42
N VAL A 368 -5.63 -9.89 11.64
CA VAL A 368 -7.07 -10.11 11.88
C VAL A 368 -7.34 -10.92 13.15
N ILE A 369 -6.46 -11.88 13.45
CA ILE A 369 -6.49 -12.72 14.66
C ILE A 369 -5.39 -12.27 15.61
#